data_AF-A0A151IEC2-F1
#
_entry.id   AF-A0A151IEC2-F1
#
_cell.length_a   1.000
_cell.length_b   1.000
_cell.length_c   1.000
_cell.angle_alpha   90.00
_cell.angle_beta   90.00
_cell.angle_gamma   90.00
#
_symmetry.space_group_name_H-M   'P 1'
#
loop_
_entity.id
_entity.type
_entity.pdbx_description
1 polymer ?
#
loop_
_entity_poly.entity_id
_entity_poly.type
_entity_poly.pdbx_seq_one_letter_code
_entity_poly.pdbx_strand_id
1 'polypeptide(L)' 'MDRRSSTARPAVRGCWNCGSDGHRYSACPRPRKGAEFCFGCGRAGVTLRTCPRCRVDWEDLGPYHPGNGHFGRRAT' A
#
# COMPACT_ATOMS: atom_id res chain seq x y z
N MET A 1 -12.24 20.00 -22.06
CA MET A 1 -10.95 19.49 -21.55
C MET A 1 -11.13 19.27 -20.06
N ASP A 2 -11.99 18.30 -19.73
CA ASP A 2 -12.48 18.10 -18.37
C ASP A 2 -11.48 17.30 -17.55
N ARG A 3 -11.41 17.67 -16.28
CA ARG A 3 -10.34 17.31 -15.34
C ARG A 3 -10.18 15.79 -15.28
N ARG A 4 -9.07 15.27 -15.81
CA ARG A 4 -8.59 13.94 -15.41
C ARG A 4 -8.33 14.00 -13.92
N SER A 5 -9.33 13.57 -13.16
CA SER A 5 -9.27 13.28 -11.74
C SER A 5 -8.16 12.28 -11.50
N SER A 6 -6.95 12.80 -11.30
CA SER A 6 -5.85 12.05 -10.73
C SER A 6 -6.29 11.67 -9.32
N THR A 7 -6.88 10.47 -9.20
CA THR A 7 -7.04 9.75 -7.94
C THR A 7 -5.64 9.36 -7.43
N ALA A 8 -4.81 10.36 -7.15
CA ALA A 8 -3.60 10.21 -6.38
C ALA A 8 -4.03 9.56 -5.07
N ARG A 9 -3.68 8.27 -4.92
CA ARG A 9 -3.91 7.49 -3.71
C ARG A 9 -3.45 8.38 -2.55
N PRO A 10 -4.29 8.64 -1.52
CA PRO A 10 -3.88 9.50 -0.43
C PRO A 10 -2.57 8.90 0.11
N ALA A 11 -1.47 9.64 -0.08
CA ALA A 11 -0.19 9.25 0.44
C ALA A 11 -0.38 9.18 1.95
N VAL A 12 -0.47 7.98 2.49
CA VAL A 12 -0.76 7.77 3.91
C VAL A 12 0.47 8.30 4.66
N ARG A 13 0.36 9.52 5.20
CA ARG A 13 1.44 10.25 5.86
C ARG A 13 1.63 9.76 7.30
N GLY A 14 1.82 8.45 7.50
CA GLY A 14 2.06 7.93 8.85
C GLY A 14 2.21 6.42 8.99
N CYS A 15 2.48 6.03 10.23
CA CYS A 15 2.73 4.67 10.66
C CYS A 15 1.44 3.91 10.89
N TRP A 16 1.21 2.87 10.10
CA TRP A 16 0.04 1.99 10.25
C TRP A 16 0.08 1.10 11.51
N ASN A 17 1.20 1.01 12.22
CA ASN A 17 1.31 0.26 13.48
C ASN A 17 0.81 1.05 14.69
N CYS A 18 1.18 2.33 14.77
CA CYS A 18 0.96 3.17 15.96
C CYS A 18 0.18 4.46 15.70
N GLY A 19 -0.09 4.81 14.44
CA GLY A 19 -0.85 6.00 14.04
C GLY A 19 -0.04 7.29 13.96
N SER A 20 1.25 7.28 14.31
CA SER A 20 2.10 8.49 14.29
C SER A 20 2.54 8.87 12.88
N ASP A 21 2.61 10.15 12.56
CA ASP A 21 3.05 10.67 11.25
C ASP A 21 4.59 10.78 11.12
N GLY A 22 5.32 10.81 12.23
CA GLY A 22 6.78 11.01 12.25
C GLY A 22 7.63 9.84 11.75
N HIS A 23 7.05 8.67 11.47
CA HIS A 23 7.76 7.54 10.88
C HIS A 23 6.82 6.65 10.05
N ARG A 24 7.40 5.82 9.18
CA ARG A 24 6.65 4.78 8.45
C ARG A 24 6.64 3.48 9.23
N TYR A 25 5.71 2.58 8.92
CA TYR A 25 5.60 1.25 9.55
C TYR A 25 6.94 0.50 9.70
N SER A 26 7.79 0.54 8.67
CA SER A 26 9.10 -0.12 8.68
C SER A 26 10.08 0.44 9.72
N ALA A 27 9.90 1.71 10.10
CA ALA A 27 10.72 2.42 11.09
C ALA A 27 9.97 2.62 12.42
N CYS A 28 8.87 1.88 12.65
CA CYS A 28 8.13 2.00 13.89
C CYS A 28 8.93 1.44 15.07
N PRO A 29 9.18 2.24 16.13
CA PRO A 29 9.92 1.78 17.30
C PRO A 29 9.07 0.87 18.21
N ARG A 30 7.75 0.82 18.01
CA ARG A 30 6.83 -0.02 18.79
C ARG A 30 6.78 -1.43 18.20
N PRO A 31 6.56 -2.48 19.02
CA PRO A 31 6.36 -3.83 18.53
C PRO A 31 5.23 -3.86 17.49
N ARG A 32 5.41 -4.65 16.44
CA ARG A 32 4.41 -4.80 15.37
C ARG A 32 3.17 -5.49 15.96
N LYS A 33 2.03 -4.81 15.92
CA LYS A 33 0.78 -5.30 16.52
C LYS A 33 0.16 -6.52 15.82
N GLY A 34 0.85 -7.16 14.87
CA GLY A 34 0.32 -8.27 14.08
C GLY A 34 -0.91 -7.90 13.23
N ALA A 35 -1.31 -6.63 13.20
CA ALA A 35 -2.49 -6.19 12.48
C ALA A 35 -2.21 -6.24 10.97
N GLU A 36 -3.05 -6.98 10.25
CA GLU A 36 -3.07 -6.92 8.80
C GLU A 36 -3.59 -5.56 8.37
N PHE A 37 -2.78 -4.80 7.64
CA PHE A 37 -3.22 -3.57 7.01
C PHE A 37 -2.68 -3.49 5.58
N CYS A 38 -3.41 -2.77 4.73
CA CYS A 38 -3.04 -2.65 3.34
C CYS A 38 -1.87 -1.67 3.23
N PHE A 39 -0.69 -2.15 2.87
CA PHE A 39 0.49 -1.31 2.62
C PHE A 39 0.32 -0.30 1.48
N GLY A 40 -0.73 -0.46 0.66
CA GLY A 40 -1.04 0.46 -0.44
C GLY A 40 -2.01 1.60 -0.09
N CYS A 41 -2.80 1.49 0.99
CA CYS A 41 -3.78 2.52 1.37
C CYS A 41 -4.04 2.67 2.88
N GLY A 42 -3.43 1.84 3.72
CA GLY A 42 -3.55 1.88 5.18
C GLY A 42 -4.81 1.23 5.78
N ARG A 43 -5.70 0.62 4.97
CA ARG A 43 -6.91 -0.03 5.47
C ARG A 43 -6.55 -1.19 6.41
N ALA A 44 -7.05 -1.16 7.65
CA ALA A 44 -6.91 -2.26 8.60
C ALA A 44 -7.78 -3.47 8.23
N GLY A 45 -7.36 -4.66 8.65
CA GLY A 45 -8.05 -5.94 8.44
C GLY A 45 -7.86 -6.58 7.06
N VAL A 46 -7.03 -6.00 6.20
CA VAL A 46 -6.72 -6.56 4.86
C VAL A 46 -5.26 -6.30 4.52
N THR A 47 -4.67 -7.10 3.64
CA THR A 47 -3.31 -6.86 3.11
C THR A 47 -3.37 -6.21 1.73
N LEU A 48 -2.23 -5.84 1.15
CA LEU A 48 -2.17 -5.30 -0.22
C LEU A 48 -2.85 -6.24 -1.24
N ARG A 49 -2.70 -7.56 -1.03
CA ARG A 49 -3.24 -8.62 -1.90
C ARG A 49 -4.75 -8.84 -1.73
N THR A 50 -5.29 -8.59 -0.54
CA THR A 50 -6.73 -8.78 -0.25
C THR A 50 -7.52 -7.47 -0.20
N CYS A 51 -6.84 -6.33 -0.35
CA CYS A 51 -7.49 -5.03 -0.29
C CYS A 51 -8.40 -4.81 -1.52
N PRO A 52 -9.70 -4.50 -1.34
CA PRO A 52 -10.63 -4.36 -2.47
C PRO A 52 -10.24 -3.23 -3.44
N ARG A 53 -9.49 -2.23 -2.97
CA ARG A 53 -9.01 -1.11 -3.79
C ARG A 53 -7.65 -1.38 -4.40
N CYS A 54 -6.71 -1.89 -3.61
CA CYS A 54 -5.30 -1.98 -4.02
C CYS A 54 -4.94 -3.33 -4.63
N ARG A 55 -5.83 -4.33 -4.54
CA ARG A 55 -5.62 -5.63 -5.19
C ARG A 55 -5.56 -5.46 -6.70
N VAL A 56 -6.45 -4.67 -7.29
CA VAL A 56 -6.44 -4.41 -8.74
C VAL A 56 -5.09 -3.86 -9.19
N ASP A 57 -4.55 -2.84 -8.50
CA ASP A 57 -3.19 -2.35 -8.76
C ASP A 57 -2.13 -3.44 -8.58
N TRP A 58 -2.26 -4.31 -7.57
CA TRP A 58 -1.29 -5.37 -7.31
C TRP A 58 -1.33 -6.48 -8.37
N GLU A 59 -2.51 -6.80 -8.90
CA GLU A 59 -2.70 -7.76 -9.99
C GLU A 59 -2.20 -7.19 -11.34
N ASP A 60 -2.37 -5.88 -11.58
CA ASP A 60 -1.86 -5.18 -12.76
C ASP A 60 -0.32 -5.17 -12.85
N LEU A 61 0.37 -5.18 -11.70
CA LEU A 61 1.83 -5.37 -11.64
C LEU A 61 2.28 -6.75 -12.17
N GLY A 62 1.37 -7.68 -12.42
CA GLY A 62 1.69 -9.00 -12.95
C GLY A 62 2.33 -9.93 -11.90
N PRO A 63 2.80 -11.13 -12.33
CA PRO A 63 3.33 -12.14 -11.41
C PRO A 63 4.54 -11.65 -10.63
N TYR A 64 4.67 -12.12 -9.39
CA TYR A 64 5.85 -11.89 -8.57
C TYR A 64 6.96 -12.87 -8.97
N HIS A 65 8.12 -12.34 -9.36
CA HIS A 65 9.32 -13.13 -9.64
C HIS A 65 10.28 -13.04 -8.45
N PRO A 66 10.62 -14.17 -7.81
CA PRO A 66 11.58 -14.19 -6.70
C PRO A 66 12.88 -13.49 -7.06
N GLY A 67 13.38 -12.63 -6.18
CA GLY A 67 14.61 -11.84 -6.37
C GLY A 67 14.47 -10.62 -7.28
N ASN A 68 13.48 -10.58 -8.18
CA ASN A 68 13.30 -9.50 -9.14
C ASN A 68 12.06 -8.63 -8.88
N GLY A 69 11.09 -9.13 -8.11
CA GLY A 69 9.84 -8.43 -7.82
C GLY A 69 8.83 -8.56 -8.95
N HIS A 70 8.02 -7.53 -9.14
CA HIS A 70 6.99 -7.48 -10.19
C HIS A 70 7.54 -6.75 -11.42
N PHE A 71 7.33 -7.30 -12.62
CA PHE A 71 7.76 -6.68 -13.88
C PHE A 71 6.67 -5.86 -14.58
N GLY A 72 5.42 -5.87 -14.08
CA GLY A 72 4.34 -5.08 -14.64
C GLY A 72 4.56 -3.58 -14.46
N ARG A 73 4.02 -2.80 -15.39
CA ARG A 73 4.14 -1.34 -15.38
C ARG A 73 3.14 -0.81 -14.37
N ARG A 74 3.61 -0.13 -13.33
CA ARG A 74 2.73 0.55 -12.38
C ARG A 74 1.98 1.66 -13.12
N ALA A 75 0.67 1.50 -13.32
CA ALA A 75 -0.16 2.56 -13.90
C ALA A 75 0.06 3.88 -13.13
N THR A 76 0.55 4.90 -13.84
CA THR A 76 0.80 6.27 -13.36
C THR A 76 -0.49 7.03 -13.13
#